data_AF-A0A1S8AYJ6-F1
#
_entry.id   AF-A0A1S8AYJ6-F1
#
_cell.length_a   1.000
_cell.length_b   1.000
_cell.length_c   1.000
_cell.angle_alpha   90.00
_cell.angle_beta   90.00
_cell.angle_gamma   90.00
#
_symmetry.space_group_name_H-M   'P 1'
#
loop_
_entity.id
_entity.type
_entity.pdbx_description
1 polymer ?
#
loop_
_entity_poly.entity_id
_entity_poly.type
_entity_poly.pdbx_seq_one_letter_code
_entity_poly.pdbx_strand_id
1 'polypeptide(L)'
;MGLGSTAKKIQGLSDRAEAMYKQVQKLQDRITGLEEELDETHDTVTRMDHQLTEQRALLLAIAEEQGIDGEEILAEAAIDEAELEDEEAVTDDADSAAANEEATAGETASQ
;
A
#
# COMPACT_ATOMS: atom_id res chain seq x y z
N MET A 1 32.31 37.62 -28.27
CA MET A 1 31.99 36.25 -27.78
C MET A 1 30.64 36.28 -27.05
N GLY A 2 29.52 36.19 -27.76
CA GLY A 2 28.21 36.39 -27.12
C GLY A 2 27.02 35.69 -27.80
N LEU A 3 27.02 35.58 -29.13
CA LEU A 3 25.94 34.91 -29.86
C LEU A 3 26.00 33.37 -29.77
N GLY A 4 27.21 32.79 -29.74
CA GLY A 4 27.39 31.34 -29.65
C GLY A 4 27.02 30.72 -28.30
N SER A 5 27.17 31.47 -27.20
CA SER A 5 26.79 31.00 -25.86
C SER A 5 25.27 31.01 -25.66
N THR A 6 24.55 31.95 -26.28
CA THR A 6 23.07 31.99 -26.26
C THR A 6 22.47 30.88 -27.13
N ALA A 7 23.03 30.63 -28.32
CA ALA A 7 22.63 29.50 -29.16
C ALA A 7 22.81 28.15 -28.44
N LYS A 8 23.95 27.96 -27.74
CA LYS A 8 24.22 26.75 -26.96
C LYS A 8 23.27 26.58 -25.76
N LYS A 9 22.85 27.67 -25.11
CA LYS A 9 21.83 27.64 -24.05
C LYS A 9 20.45 27.26 -24.59
N ILE A 10 20.08 27.76 -25.76
CA ILE A 10 18.81 27.41 -26.42
C ILE A 10 18.83 25.92 -26.81
N GLN A 11 19.93 25.43 -27.37
CA GLN A 11 20.10 24.02 -27.68
C GLN A 11 19.98 23.14 -26.43
N GLY A 12 20.71 23.47 -25.35
CA GLY A 12 20.64 22.70 -24.10
C GLY A 12 19.26 22.74 -23.42
N LEU A 13 18.50 23.83 -23.58
CA LEU A 13 17.11 23.90 -23.14
C LEU A 13 16.23 22.96 -23.96
N SER A 14 16.40 22.93 -25.28
CA SER A 14 15.68 22.00 -26.17
C SER A 14 15.99 20.54 -25.85
N ASP A 15 17.26 20.18 -25.67
CA ASP A 15 17.69 18.83 -25.31
C ASP A 15 17.07 18.39 -23.96
N ARG A 16 17.02 19.31 -22.98
CA ARG A 16 16.41 19.05 -21.67
C ARG A 16 14.88 18.93 -21.76
N ALA A 17 14.25 19.76 -22.60
CA ALA A 17 12.81 19.69 -22.85
C ALA A 17 12.43 18.36 -23.53
N GLU A 18 13.24 17.89 -24.49
CA GLU A 18 13.05 16.59 -25.14
C GLU A 18 13.21 15.43 -24.15
N ALA A 19 14.21 15.48 -23.28
CA ALA A 19 14.41 14.49 -22.23
C ALA A 19 13.23 14.45 -21.24
N MET A 20 12.73 15.61 -20.83
CA MET A 20 11.53 15.71 -19.99
C MET A 20 10.29 15.16 -20.68
N TYR A 21 10.07 15.50 -21.95
CA TYR A 21 8.96 14.97 -22.73
C TYR A 21 8.99 13.44 -22.79
N LYS A 22 10.16 12.84 -23.07
CA LYS A 22 10.34 11.39 -23.06
C LYS A 22 10.08 10.77 -21.68
N GLN A 23 10.44 11.47 -20.60
CA GLN A 23 10.21 10.99 -19.24
C GLN A 23 8.72 11.03 -18.88
N VAL A 24 8.01 12.09 -19.28
CA VAL A 24 6.55 12.19 -19.08
C VAL A 24 5.82 11.12 -19.88
N GLN A 25 6.23 10.85 -21.12
CA GLN A 25 5.64 9.77 -21.92
C GLN A 25 5.79 8.41 -21.22
N LYS A 26 6.99 8.06 -20.76
CA LYS A 26 7.22 6.81 -20.02
C LYS A 26 6.41 6.73 -18.72
N LEU A 27 6.22 7.85 -18.04
CA LEU A 27 5.41 7.91 -16.84
C LEU A 27 3.94 7.67 -17.16
N GLN A 28 3.43 8.28 -18.23
CA GLN A 28 2.08 8.04 -18.72
C GLN A 28 1.88 6.56 -19.07
N ASP A 29 2.79 5.97 -19.85
CA ASP A 29 2.70 4.56 -20.24
C ASP A 29 2.70 3.64 -19.00
N ARG A 30 3.51 3.96 -17.99
CA ARG A 30 3.53 3.21 -16.73
C ARG A 30 2.23 3.36 -15.94
N ILE A 31 1.65 4.56 -15.89
CA ILE A 31 0.38 4.80 -15.19
C ILE A 31 -0.73 4.02 -15.88
N THR A 32 -0.83 4.07 -17.21
CA THR A 32 -1.82 3.30 -17.95
C THR A 32 -1.66 1.79 -17.71
N GLY A 33 -0.42 1.28 -17.71
CA GLY A 33 -0.19 -0.12 -17.37
C GLY A 33 -0.62 -0.49 -15.95
N LEU A 34 -0.37 0.39 -14.97
CA LEU A 34 -0.82 0.17 -13.59
C LEU A 34 -2.35 0.22 -13.47
N GLU A 35 -3.02 1.12 -14.20
CA GLU A 35 -4.48 1.20 -14.24
C GLU A 35 -5.08 -0.10 -14.79
N GLU A 36 -4.53 -0.62 -15.89
CA GLU A 36 -4.95 -1.91 -16.48
C GLU A 36 -4.74 -3.09 -15.52
N GLU A 37 -3.58 -3.17 -14.85
CA GLU A 37 -3.29 -4.21 -13.85
C GLU A 37 -4.21 -4.12 -12.63
N LEU A 38 -4.56 -2.91 -12.19
CA LEU A 38 -5.49 -2.69 -11.09
C LEU A 38 -6.90 -3.13 -11.46
N ASP A 39 -7.36 -2.82 -12.67
CA ASP A 39 -8.66 -3.27 -13.16
C ASP A 39 -8.72 -4.82 -13.23
N GLU A 40 -7.69 -5.48 -13.76
CA GLU A 40 -7.61 -6.95 -13.78
C GLU A 40 -7.59 -7.56 -12.38
N THR A 41 -6.87 -6.92 -11.45
CA THR A 41 -6.82 -7.35 -10.06
C THR A 41 -8.19 -7.20 -9.39
N HIS A 42 -8.88 -6.07 -9.60
CA HIS A 42 -10.22 -5.82 -9.09
C HIS A 42 -11.22 -6.88 -9.59
N ASP A 43 -11.19 -7.20 -10.88
CA ASP A 43 -12.04 -8.22 -11.46
C ASP A 43 -11.74 -9.61 -10.88
N THR A 44 -10.46 -9.90 -10.64
CA THR A 44 -10.03 -11.15 -10.02
C THR A 44 -10.53 -11.26 -8.58
N VAL A 45 -10.37 -10.20 -7.78
CA VAL A 45 -10.87 -10.14 -6.39
C VAL A 45 -12.38 -10.29 -6.35
N THR A 46 -13.12 -9.55 -7.20
CA THR A 46 -14.58 -9.64 -7.28
C THR A 46 -15.04 -11.08 -7.57
N ARG A 47 -14.37 -11.76 -8.51
CA ARG A 47 -14.66 -13.16 -8.81
C ARG A 47 -14.32 -14.09 -7.65
N MET A 48 -13.21 -13.86 -6.96
CA MET A 48 -12.82 -14.64 -5.79
C MET A 48 -13.83 -14.48 -4.65
N ASP A 49 -14.27 -13.26 -4.34
CA ASP A 49 -15.27 -12.98 -3.31
C ASP A 49 -16.59 -13.73 -3.59
N HIS A 50 -17.00 -13.73 -4.85
CA HIS A 50 -18.19 -14.47 -5.28
C HIS A 50 -18.02 -15.98 -5.05
N GLN A 51 -16.90 -16.56 -5.49
CA GLN A 51 -16.60 -17.98 -5.31
C GLN A 51 -16.47 -18.37 -3.83
N LEU A 52 -15.86 -17.54 -2.99
CA LEU A 52 -15.75 -17.75 -1.55
C LEU A 52 -17.12 -17.72 -0.88
N THR A 53 -18.01 -16.82 -1.30
CA THR A 53 -19.39 -16.76 -0.81
C THR A 53 -20.16 -18.04 -1.16
N GLU A 54 -20.03 -18.53 -2.40
CA GLU A 54 -20.65 -19.79 -2.82
C GLU A 54 -20.10 -20.99 -2.04
N GLN A 55 -18.78 -21.06 -1.84
CA GLN A 55 -18.13 -22.11 -1.06
C GLN A 55 -18.57 -22.07 0.40
N ARG A 56 -18.66 -20.89 1.02
CA ARG A 56 -19.18 -20.72 2.38
C ARG A 56 -20.61 -21.24 2.49
N ALA A 57 -21.48 -20.89 1.54
CA ALA A 57 -22.86 -21.37 1.52
C ALA A 57 -22.94 -22.90 1.40
N LEU A 58 -22.09 -23.51 0.55
CA LEU A 58 -22.00 -24.95 0.42
C LEU A 58 -21.51 -25.63 1.71
N LEU A 59 -20.48 -25.08 2.36
CA LEU A 59 -19.95 -25.61 3.61
C LEU A 59 -20.98 -25.52 4.74
N LEU A 60 -21.75 -24.43 4.82
CA LEU A 60 -22.84 -24.29 5.77
C LEU A 60 -23.94 -25.33 5.55
N ALA A 61 -24.32 -25.58 4.29
CA ALA A 61 -25.30 -26.62 3.97
C ALA A 61 -24.80 -28.02 4.37
N ILE A 62 -23.51 -28.32 4.17
CA ILE A 62 -22.90 -29.58 4.61
C ILE A 62 -22.83 -29.66 6.14
N ALA A 63 -22.49 -28.56 6.82
CA ALA A 63 -22.45 -28.50 8.28
C ALA A 63 -23.83 -28.80 8.89
N GLU A 64 -24.89 -28.20 8.33
CA GLU A 64 -26.27 -28.46 8.73
C GLU A 64 -26.64 -29.94 8.56
N GLU A 65 -26.27 -30.57 7.44
CA GLU A 65 -26.50 -32.01 7.20
C GLU A 65 -25.78 -32.89 8.23
N GLN A 66 -24.61 -32.47 8.71
CA GLN A 66 -23.81 -33.19 9.71
C GLN A 66 -24.20 -32.84 11.16
N GLY A 67 -25.16 -31.94 11.36
CA GLY A 67 -25.58 -31.48 12.69
C GLY A 67 -24.53 -30.61 13.40
N ILE A 68 -23.69 -29.92 12.62
CA ILE A 68 -22.69 -28.96 13.10
C ILE A 68 -23.29 -27.56 12.95
N ASP A 69 -23.21 -26.74 14.00
CA ASP A 69 -23.58 -25.32 13.91
C ASP A 69 -22.45 -24.53 13.23
N GLY A 70 -22.56 -24.41 11.91
CA GLY A 70 -21.58 -23.67 11.12
C GLY A 70 -21.62 -22.15 11.35
N GLU A 71 -22.74 -21.59 11.81
CA GLU A 71 -22.81 -20.15 12.12
C GLU A 71 -22.07 -19.82 13.41
N GLU A 72 -22.18 -20.68 14.43
CA GLU A 72 -21.41 -20.55 15.68
C GLU A 72 -19.91 -20.58 15.41
N ILE A 73 -19.42 -21.55 14.62
CA ILE A 73 -17.99 -21.67 14.27
C ILE A 73 -17.48 -20.42 13.54
N LEU A 74 -18.28 -19.85 12.63
CA LEU A 74 -17.88 -18.65 11.90
C LEU A 74 -17.87 -17.41 12.79
N ALA A 75 -18.74 -17.34 13.80
CA ALA A 75 -18.74 -16.27 14.78
C ALA A 75 -17.51 -16.35 15.69
N GLU A 76 -17.15 -17.55 16.16
CA GLU A 76 -15.94 -17.78 16.96
C GLU A 76 -14.67 -17.40 16.17
N ALA A 77 -14.55 -17.85 14.92
CA ALA A 77 -13.41 -17.49 14.06
C ALA A 77 -13.30 -15.97 13.82
N ALA A 78 -14.42 -15.25 13.73
CA ALA A 78 -14.40 -13.79 13.57
C ALA A 78 -13.98 -13.05 14.85
N ILE A 79 -14.22 -13.65 16.03
CA ILE A 79 -13.73 -13.12 17.31
C ILE A 79 -12.23 -13.36 17.41
N ASP A 80 -11.77 -14.59 17.13
CA ASP A 80 -10.34 -14.94 17.16
C ASP A 80 -9.50 -14.00 16.27
N GLU A 81 -9.99 -13.70 15.05
CA GLU A 81 -9.32 -12.74 14.15
C GLU A 81 -9.24 -11.34 14.75
N ALA A 82 -10.35 -10.84 15.31
CA ALA A 82 -10.38 -9.51 15.93
C ALA A 82 -9.47 -9.42 17.17
N GLU A 83 -9.37 -10.48 17.96
CA GLU A 83 -8.47 -10.55 19.12
C GLU A 83 -7.00 -10.55 18.68
N LEU A 84 -6.65 -11.23 17.58
CA LEU A 84 -5.30 -11.20 17.01
C LEU A 84 -4.91 -9.79 16.52
N GLU A 85 -5.82 -9.09 15.83
CA GLU A 85 -5.60 -7.71 15.39
C GLU A 85 -5.35 -6.76 16.57
N ASP A 86 -6.12 -6.90 17.67
CA ASP A 86 -5.95 -6.12 18.88
C ASP A 86 -4.61 -6.44 19.59
N GLU A 87 -4.16 -7.70 19.59
CA GLU A 87 -2.86 -8.09 20.16
C GLU A 87 -1.68 -7.55 19.35
N GLU A 88 -1.73 -7.60 18.01
CA GLU A 88 -0.68 -7.03 17.15
C GLU A 88 -0.55 -5.51 17.34
N ALA A 89 -1.67 -4.79 17.48
CA ALA A 89 -1.68 -3.35 17.73
C ALA A 89 -0.99 -2.96 19.05
N VAL A 90 -1.01 -3.81 20.08
CA VAL A 90 -0.36 -3.54 21.38
C VAL A 90 1.16 -3.71 21.32
N THR A 91 1.69 -4.47 20.35
CA THR A 91 3.13 -4.69 20.20
C THR A 91 3.87 -3.58 19.46
N ASP A 92 3.18 -2.81 18.62
CA ASP A 92 3.78 -1.74 17.81
C ASP A 92 3.96 -0.41 18.60
N ASP A 93 3.23 -0.23 19.70
CA ASP A 93 3.32 0.97 20.56
C ASP A 93 4.52 0.92 21.56
N ALA A 94 5.06 -0.27 21.84
CA ALA A 94 6.11 -0.46 22.85
C ALA A 94 7.53 -0.12 22.37
N ASP A 95 7.79 0.01 21.06
CA ASP A 95 9.13 0.33 20.52
C ASP A 95 9.37 1.84 20.32
N SER A 96 8.32 2.68 20.40
CA SER A 96 8.40 4.13 20.15
C SER A 96 8.84 4.97 21.37
N ALA A 97 8.99 4.36 22.55
CA ALA A 97 9.29 5.08 23.79
C ALA A 97 10.79 5.21 24.15
N ALA A 98 11.70 4.59 23.39
CA ALA A 98 13.12 4.53 23.75
C ALA A 98 14.05 5.53 23.03
N ALA A 99 13.53 6.47 22.23
CA ALA A 99 14.35 7.32 21.35
C ALA A 99 14.40 8.83 21.72
N ASN A 100 13.95 9.26 22.90
CA ASN A 100 13.85 10.70 23.20
C ASN A 100 14.37 11.14 24.59
N GLU A 101 15.51 10.62 25.03
CA GLU A 101 16.24 11.16 26.20
C GLU A 101 17.76 11.29 25.98
N GLU A 102 18.23 11.88 24.86
CA GLU A 102 19.62 12.38 24.82
C GLU A 102 19.86 13.49 23.80
N ALA A 103 19.20 14.65 23.94
CA ALA A 103 19.54 15.83 23.12
C ALA A 103 19.18 17.19 23.72
N THR A 104 19.24 17.41 25.05
CA THR A 104 19.12 18.78 25.60
C THR A 104 19.97 19.03 26.85
N ALA A 105 21.28 18.81 26.77
CA ALA A 105 22.21 19.33 27.79
C ALA A 105 23.55 19.72 27.18
N GLY A 106 23.65 20.96 26.69
CA GLY A 106 24.93 21.43 26.15
C GLY A 106 25.01 22.83 25.58
N GLU A 107 24.11 23.76 25.89
CA GLU A 107 24.35 25.18 25.54
C GLU A 107 23.79 26.13 26.60
N THR A 108 24.37 26.11 27.81
CA THR A 108 24.40 27.29 28.69
C THR A 108 25.58 27.19 29.66
N ALA A 109 26.38 28.26 29.71
CA ALA A 109 27.44 28.65 30.67
C ALA A 109 28.84 28.61 30.05
N SER A 110 29.74 29.60 30.17
CA SER A 110 29.78 30.95 30.73
C SER A 110 31.22 31.45 30.47
N GLN A 111 31.41 32.78 30.42
CA GLN A 111 32.68 33.54 30.47
C GLN A 111 33.50 33.70 29.19
#